data_AF-A0A445DYE2-F1
#
_entry.id   AF-A0A445DYE2-F1
#
_cell.length_a   1.000
_cell.length_b   1.000
_cell.length_c   1.000
_cell.angle_alpha   90.00
_cell.angle_beta   90.00
_cell.angle_gamma   90.00
#
_symmetry.space_group_name_H-M   'P 1'
#
loop_
_entity.id
_entity.type
_entity.pdbx_description
1 polymer ?
#
loop_
_entity_poly.entity_id
_entity_poly.type
_entity_poly.pdbx_seq_one_letter_code
_entity_poly.pdbx_strand_id
1 'polypeptide(L)'
;MAGGSMKNGRKRKAAKKVGGKGTVSVECECPLNLLPRDIWVKIGTRVALYSIKDLFNMQVSCKVFLGAARSDAVYKEASMMELPIASFLDNYGLPKHSFIE
;
A
#
# COMPACT_ATOMS: atom_id res chain seq x y z
N MET A 1 -40.84 4.67 -65.59
CA MET A 1 -41.97 4.91 -64.67
C MET A 1 -41.61 4.38 -63.29
N ALA A 2 -41.99 5.11 -62.24
CA ALA A 2 -41.91 4.81 -60.80
C ALA A 2 -40.48 4.57 -60.23
N GLY A 3 -39.88 5.42 -59.39
CA GLY A 3 -40.47 6.28 -58.36
C GLY A 3 -40.51 5.54 -57.04
N GLY A 4 -39.55 5.81 -56.15
CA GLY A 4 -39.44 5.17 -54.84
C GLY A 4 -38.41 5.82 -53.93
N SER A 5 -38.62 7.11 -53.62
CA SER A 5 -37.95 7.87 -52.54
C SER A 5 -38.65 7.58 -51.22
N MET A 6 -37.90 7.29 -50.15
CA MET A 6 -38.29 7.26 -48.71
C MET A 6 -37.10 6.66 -47.91
N LYS A 7 -36.66 7.05 -46.71
CA LYS A 7 -36.97 8.09 -45.72
C LYS A 7 -35.71 8.29 -44.85
N ASN A 8 -35.33 9.54 -44.70
CA ASN A 8 -34.66 10.20 -43.59
C ASN A 8 -34.91 9.59 -42.19
N GLY A 9 -33.82 9.27 -41.49
CA GLY A 9 -33.81 8.86 -40.09
C GLY A 9 -32.54 9.32 -39.36
N ARG A 10 -32.50 10.59 -38.96
CA ARG A 10 -31.42 11.19 -38.18
C ARG A 10 -31.46 10.66 -36.74
N LYS A 11 -30.75 9.57 -36.44
CA LYS A 11 -30.58 9.12 -35.04
C LYS A 11 -29.51 9.96 -34.35
N ARG A 12 -29.94 10.76 -33.37
CA ARG A 12 -29.09 11.57 -32.47
C ARG A 12 -28.33 10.68 -31.49
N LYS A 13 -27.20 11.20 -31.04
CA LYS A 13 -26.07 10.57 -30.33
C LYS A 13 -26.46 9.91 -29.00
N ALA A 14 -25.85 8.76 -28.71
CA ALA A 14 -25.50 8.41 -27.34
C ALA A 14 -24.00 8.67 -27.18
N ALA A 15 -23.66 9.81 -26.58
CA ALA A 15 -22.30 10.03 -26.10
C ALA A 15 -22.07 9.04 -24.95
N LYS A 16 -21.37 7.94 -25.22
CA LYS A 16 -20.86 7.08 -24.17
C LYS A 16 -19.83 7.93 -23.43
N LYS A 17 -20.25 8.53 -22.32
CA LYS A 17 -19.35 9.12 -21.33
C LYS A 17 -18.56 7.94 -20.78
N VAL A 18 -17.47 7.59 -21.45
CA VAL A 18 -16.37 6.88 -20.81
C VAL A 18 -15.88 7.89 -19.80
N GLY A 19 -16.44 7.79 -18.59
CA GLY A 19 -15.76 8.26 -17.40
C GLY A 19 -14.47 7.47 -17.37
N GLY A 20 -13.47 7.99 -18.07
CA GLY A 20 -12.09 7.69 -17.81
C GLY A 20 -11.91 8.08 -16.36
N LYS A 21 -12.14 7.12 -15.47
CA LYS A 21 -11.57 7.13 -14.14
C LYS A 21 -10.11 7.42 -14.44
N GLY A 22 -9.71 8.65 -14.16
CA GLY A 22 -8.33 9.07 -14.26
C GLY A 22 -7.54 8.21 -13.29
N THR A 23 -7.26 6.98 -13.68
CA THR A 23 -5.97 6.39 -13.45
C THR A 23 -5.05 7.21 -14.34
N VAL A 24 -4.76 8.42 -13.89
CA VAL A 24 -3.42 8.93 -13.96
C VAL A 24 -2.62 7.90 -13.19
N SER A 25 -2.31 6.77 -13.85
CA SER A 25 -1.10 6.04 -13.58
C SER A 25 -0.05 7.00 -14.10
N VAL A 26 0.24 8.03 -13.30
CA VAL A 26 1.62 8.41 -13.10
C VAL A 26 2.20 7.09 -12.62
N GLU A 27 2.68 6.30 -13.58
CA GLU A 27 3.89 5.54 -13.37
C GLU A 27 4.87 6.60 -12.92
N CYS A 28 4.81 6.89 -11.62
CA CYS A 28 5.98 7.34 -10.93
C CYS A 28 6.95 6.23 -11.30
N GLU A 29 7.91 6.54 -12.16
CA GLU A 29 9.21 5.88 -12.18
C GLU A 29 9.81 6.12 -10.79
N CYS A 30 9.15 5.53 -9.79
CA CYS A 30 9.46 5.66 -8.41
C CYS A 30 10.72 4.81 -8.31
N PRO A 31 11.87 5.40 -7.95
CA PRO A 31 13.12 4.66 -7.86
C PRO A 31 13.02 3.48 -6.89
N LEU A 32 11.95 3.42 -6.09
CA LEU A 32 11.60 2.29 -5.25
C LEU A 32 11.34 0.98 -6.02
N ASN A 33 10.91 1.04 -7.29
CA ASN A 33 10.73 -0.13 -8.14
C ASN A 33 12.05 -0.65 -8.75
N LEU A 34 13.17 0.06 -8.59
CA LEU A 34 14.48 -0.39 -9.09
C LEU A 34 15.04 -1.54 -8.27
N LEU A 35 14.73 -1.59 -6.97
CA LEU A 35 15.25 -2.60 -6.08
C LEU A 35 14.35 -3.85 -6.09
N PRO A 36 14.96 -5.04 -6.19
CA PRO A 36 14.26 -6.30 -5.97
C PRO A 36 13.55 -6.34 -4.61
N ARG A 37 12.43 -7.08 -4.55
CA ARG A 37 11.59 -7.17 -3.35
C ARG A 37 12.36 -7.69 -2.12
N ASP A 38 13.31 -8.60 -2.30
CA ASP A 38 14.12 -9.15 -1.22
C ASP A 38 15.02 -8.10 -0.54
N ILE A 39 15.51 -7.11 -1.29
CA ILE A 39 16.25 -5.97 -0.73
C ILE A 39 15.32 -5.14 0.16
N TRP A 40 14.09 -4.87 -0.30
CA TRP A 40 13.10 -4.18 0.52
C TRP A 40 12.70 -4.96 1.77
N VAL A 41 12.64 -6.29 1.70
CA VAL A 41 12.39 -7.15 2.87
C VAL A 41 13.54 -7.04 3.87
N LYS A 42 14.81 -7.01 3.42
CA LYS A 42 15.96 -6.79 4.29
C LYS A 42 15.93 -5.41 4.96
N ILE A 43 15.55 -4.37 4.22
CA ILE A 43 15.37 -3.02 4.76
C ILE A 43 14.23 -3.03 5.79
N GLY A 44 13.08 -3.61 5.46
CA GLY A 44 11.94 -3.74 6.37
C GLY A 44 12.31 -4.49 7.65
N THR A 45 13.15 -5.52 7.56
CA THR A 45 13.69 -6.24 8.72
C THR A 45 14.53 -5.32 9.60
N ARG A 46 15.46 -4.55 9.01
CA ARG A 46 16.24 -3.55 9.76
C ARG A 46 15.35 -2.51 10.43
N VAL A 47 14.34 -1.99 9.72
CA VAL A 47 13.39 -1.03 10.28
C VAL A 47 12.62 -1.64 11.46
N ALA A 48 12.13 -2.88 11.32
CA ALA A 48 11.41 -3.59 12.36
C ALA A 48 12.25 -3.83 13.63
N LEU A 49 13.55 -4.15 13.47
CA LEU A 49 14.49 -4.34 14.58
C LEU A 49 14.71 -3.08 15.42
N TYR A 50 14.64 -1.89 14.81
CA TYR A 50 14.83 -0.64 15.54
C TYR A 50 13.51 -0.07 16.06
N SER A 51 12.41 -0.27 15.33
CA SER A 51 11.12 0.34 15.64
C SER A 51 9.98 -0.30 14.88
N ILE A 52 9.14 -1.06 15.59
CA ILE A 52 7.91 -1.63 15.02
C ILE A 52 6.95 -0.54 14.52
N LYS A 53 6.97 0.64 15.15
CA LYS A 53 6.19 1.81 14.71
C LYS A 53 6.63 2.28 13.32
N ASP A 54 7.93 2.33 13.07
CA ASP A 54 8.46 2.75 11.77
C ASP A 54 8.22 1.70 10.68
N LEU A 55 8.13 0.42 11.06
CA LEU A 55 7.66 -0.62 10.13
C LEU A 55 6.22 -0.37 9.69
N PHE A 56 5.32 0.02 10.61
CA PHE A 56 3.95 0.37 10.25
C PHE A 56 3.90 1.64 9.39
N ASN A 57 4.70 2.65 9.70
CA ASN A 57 4.84 3.85 8.86
C ASN A 57 5.32 3.47 7.44
N MET A 58 6.28 2.54 7.34
CA MET A 58 6.74 2.00 6.07
C MET A 58 5.60 1.36 5.28
N GLN A 59 4.73 0.55 5.91
CA GLN A 59 3.59 -0.10 5.24
C GLN A 59 2.59 0.88 4.63
N VAL A 60 2.33 2.01 5.28
CA VAL A 60 1.31 2.98 4.83
C VAL A 60 1.85 4.02 3.83
N SER A 61 3.16 4.04 3.58
CA SER A 61 3.81 5.03 2.72
C SER A 61 3.65 4.75 1.23
N CYS A 62 3.86 3.51 0.77
CA CYS A 62 3.73 3.14 -0.64
C CYS A 62 3.47 1.64 -0.86
N LYS A 63 3.00 1.27 -2.06
CA LYS A 63 2.66 -0.12 -2.40
C LYS A 63 3.86 -1.09 -2.37
N VAL A 64 5.04 -0.63 -2.78
CA VAL A 64 6.27 -1.45 -2.75
C VAL A 64 6.60 -1.83 -1.31
N PHE A 65 6.57 -0.84 -0.41
CA PHE A 65 6.84 -1.04 1.00
C PHE A 65 5.75 -1.84 1.68
N LEU A 66 4.48 -1.64 1.36
CA LEU A 66 3.37 -2.45 1.86
C LEU A 66 3.63 -3.95 1.63
N GLY A 67 4.05 -4.31 0.41
CA GLY A 67 4.32 -5.71 0.06
C GLY A 67 5.56 -6.27 0.78
N ALA A 68 6.62 -5.48 0.93
CA ALA A 68 7.86 -5.92 1.56
C ALA A 68 7.79 -5.95 3.10
N ALA A 69 7.24 -4.90 3.72
CA ALA A 69 7.12 -4.76 5.17
C ALA A 69 6.08 -5.71 5.80
N ARG A 70 5.13 -6.23 5.02
CA ARG A 70 4.21 -7.31 5.44
C ARG A 70 4.74 -8.71 5.19
N SER A 71 5.96 -8.85 4.69
CA SER A 71 6.54 -10.17 4.46
C SER A 71 6.78 -10.88 5.79
N ASP A 72 6.34 -12.13 5.91
CA ASP A 72 6.54 -12.95 7.12
C ASP A 72 7.99 -12.97 7.59
N ALA A 73 8.94 -12.96 6.65
CA ALA A 73 10.37 -12.90 6.93
C ALA A 73 10.75 -11.69 7.79
N VAL A 74 10.13 -10.52 7.59
CA VAL A 74 10.41 -9.31 8.38
C VAL A 74 10.06 -9.55 9.85
N TYR A 75 8.85 -10.04 10.10
CA TYR A 75 8.38 -10.31 11.46
C TYR A 75 9.14 -11.48 12.10
N LYS A 76 9.37 -12.56 11.35
CA LYS A 76 10.14 -13.72 11.82
C LYS A 76 11.55 -13.33 12.22
N GLU A 77 12.29 -12.65 11.35
CA GLU A 77 13.65 -12.23 11.62
C GLU A 77 13.73 -11.19 12.73
N ALA A 78 12.83 -10.20 12.73
CA ALA A 78 12.79 -9.21 13.82
C ALA A 78 12.44 -9.85 15.17
N SER A 79 11.52 -10.82 15.19
CA SER A 79 11.16 -11.56 16.41
C SER A 79 12.22 -12.56 16.84
N MET A 80 12.97 -13.15 15.90
CA MET A 80 14.06 -14.08 16.21
C MET A 80 15.30 -13.35 16.71
N MET A 81 15.55 -12.13 16.21
CA MET A 81 16.63 -11.28 16.70
C MET A 81 16.29 -10.53 18.00
N GLU A 82 15.01 -10.46 18.39
CA GLU A 82 14.61 -9.86 19.66
C GLU A 82 14.19 -10.90 20.71
N LEU A 83 14.84 -10.83 21.88
CA LEU A 83 14.04 -10.41 23.01
C LEU A 83 14.03 -8.86 23.02
N PRO A 84 12.89 -8.17 23.17
CA PRO A 84 11.54 -8.67 22.93
C PRO A 84 10.62 -7.64 22.23
N ILE A 85 10.02 -8.04 21.10
CA ILE A 85 8.75 -7.45 20.64
C ILE A 85 7.71 -7.53 21.78
N ALA A 86 7.85 -8.52 22.66
CA ALA A 86 7.10 -8.62 23.91
C ALA A 86 7.30 -7.42 24.85
N SER A 87 8.49 -6.79 24.97
CA SER A 87 8.65 -5.56 25.78
C SER A 87 7.89 -4.39 25.16
N PHE A 88 7.88 -4.27 23.83
CA PHE A 88 7.11 -3.21 23.18
C PHE A 88 5.60 -3.43 23.38
N LEU A 89 5.10 -4.67 23.31
CA LEU A 89 3.69 -5.00 23.59
C LEU A 89 3.33 -4.86 25.08
N ASP A 90 4.23 -5.24 25.99
CA ASP A 90 4.04 -5.15 27.44
C ASP A 90 3.97 -3.69 27.92
N ASN A 91 4.71 -2.78 27.27
CA ASN A 91 4.71 -1.35 27.61
C ASN A 91 3.42 -0.61 27.22
N TYR A 92 2.58 -1.15 26.32
CA TYR A 92 1.27 -0.58 26.01
C TYR A 92 0.13 -1.16 26.87
N GLY A 93 0.40 -2.21 27.67
CA GLY A 93 -0.59 -2.91 28.49
C GLY A 93 -0.63 -2.53 29.97
N LEU A 94 0.37 -1.82 30.50
CA LEU A 94 0.40 -1.41 31.90
C LEU A 94 -0.07 0.06 32.03
N PRO A 95 -1.26 0.34 32.59
CA PRO A 95 -1.49 1.66 33.17
C PRO A 95 -0.41 1.79 34.24
N LYS A 96 0.43 2.82 34.15
CA LYS A 96 1.36 3.20 35.21
C LYS A 96 0.53 3.51 36.47
N HIS A 97 0.25 2.48 37.26
CA HIS A 97 -0.05 2.58 38.69
C HIS A 97 1.12 3.32 39.32
N SER A 98 0.97 4.35 40.14
CA SER A 98 -0.18 5.13 40.60
C SER A 98 0.42 6.46 41.11
N PHE A 99 -0.41 7.49 41.23
CA PHE A 99 -0.09 8.74 41.93
C PHE A 99 0.64 8.45 43.25
N ILE A 100 1.80 9.08 43.44
CA ILE A 100 2.45 9.17 44.75
C ILE A 100 2.00 10.51 45.33
N GLU A 101 1.30 10.42 46.47
CA GLU A 101 0.90 11.51 47.37
C GLU A 101 2.11 12.15 48.05
#